data_AF-A0ABD7YGR2-F1
#
_entry.id   AF-A0ABD7YGR2-F1
#
_cell.length_a   1.000
_cell.length_b   1.000
_cell.length_c   1.000
_cell.angle_alpha   90.00
_cell.angle_beta   90.00
_cell.angle_gamma   90.00
#
_symmetry.space_group_name_H-M   'P 1'
#
loop_
_entity.id
_entity.type
_entity.pdbx_description
1 polymer ?
#
loop_
_entity_poly.entity_id
_entity_poly.type
_entity_poly.pdbx_seq_one_letter_code
_entity_poly.pdbx_strand_id
1 'polypeptide(L)' 'MRRFQVQWPLNGDEGETGADAFGIVVTLLVLCHIAEVTGDDRFVDRYHRLLDYASQRPESAEISAAID' A
#
# COMPACT_ATOMS: atom_id res chain seq x y z
N MET A 1 -17.49 9.93 0.68
CA MET A 1 -16.72 8.83 0.04
C MET A 1 -17.05 7.53 0.76
N ARG A 2 -17.06 6.40 0.05
CA ARG A 2 -17.35 5.08 0.62
C ARG A 2 -16.09 4.54 1.31
N ARG A 3 -16.21 4.11 2.57
CA ARG A 3 -15.17 3.42 3.32
C ARG A 3 -15.49 1.93 3.41
N PHE A 4 -14.46 1.11 3.54
CA PHE A 4 -14.55 -0.34 3.62
C PHE A 4 -13.88 -0.80 4.89
N GLN A 5 -14.44 -1.80 5.55
CA GLN A 5 -13.74 -2.51 6.61
C GLN A 5 -12.69 -3.40 5.96
N VAL A 6 -11.43 -3.19 6.31
CA VAL A 6 -10.28 -3.91 5.76
C VAL A 6 -9.43 -4.41 6.92
N GLN A 7 -8.88 -5.60 6.75
CA GLN A 7 -7.92 -6.20 7.66
C GLN A 7 -6.66 -6.56 6.85
N TRP A 8 -5.49 -6.17 7.35
CA TRP A 8 -4.17 -6.45 6.81
C TRP A 8 -3.52 -7.55 7.65
N PRO A 9 -3.61 -8.83 7.26
CA PRO A 9 -3.30 -9.94 8.16
C PRO A 9 -1.81 -10.04 8.53
N LEU A 10 -0.93 -9.43 7.73
CA LEU A 10 0.51 -9.52 7.90
C LEU A 10 1.01 -8.68 9.07
N ASN A 11 0.33 -7.57 9.38
CA ASN A 11 0.71 -6.65 10.45
C ASN A 11 -0.40 -6.42 11.49
N GLY A 12 -1.58 -7.02 11.27
CA GLY A 12 -2.69 -6.95 12.21
C GLY A 12 -3.44 -5.62 12.19
N ASP A 13 -3.15 -4.73 11.24
CA ASP A 13 -3.91 -3.48 11.07
C ASP A 13 -5.33 -3.79 10.59
N GLU A 14 -6.32 -3.22 11.26
CA GLU A 14 -7.75 -3.43 10.99
C GLU A 14 -8.48 -2.10 11.15
N GLY A 15 -9.33 -1.76 10.18
CA GLY A 15 -10.15 -0.56 10.28
C GLY A 15 -10.83 -0.16 8.99
N GLU A 16 -11.29 1.10 8.97
CA GLU A 16 -11.94 1.66 7.79
C GLU A 16 -10.94 2.26 6.81
N THR A 17 -10.90 1.74 5.59
CA THR A 17 -10.05 2.26 4.51
C THR A 17 -10.89 2.86 3.40
N GLY A 18 -10.49 4.03 2.88
CA GLY A 18 -11.10 4.62 1.69
C GLY A 18 -10.71 3.83 0.42
N ALA A 19 -11.57 3.82 -0.62
CA ALA A 19 -11.24 3.12 -1.88
C ALA A 19 -9.89 3.54 -2.49
N ASP A 20 -9.53 4.82 -2.39
CA ASP A 20 -8.28 5.37 -2.93
C ASP A 20 -7.06 4.83 -2.16
N ALA A 21 -7.07 4.97 -0.84
CA ALA A 21 -6.03 4.41 0.04
C ALA A 21 -5.90 2.89 -0.11
N PHE A 22 -7.03 2.17 -0.18
CA PHE A 22 -7.04 0.73 -0.39
C PHE A 22 -6.35 0.32 -1.70
N GLY A 23 -6.64 1.02 -2.79
CA GLY A 23 -5.99 0.78 -4.08
C GLY A 23 -4.48 1.02 -4.04
N ILE A 24 -4.04 2.06 -3.33
CA ILE A 24 -2.61 2.36 -3.14
C ILE A 24 -1.93 1.24 -2.35
N VAL A 25 -2.47 0.85 -1.19
CA VAL A 25 -1.90 -0.22 -0.35
C VAL A 25 -1.78 -1.53 -1.11
N VAL A 26 -2.86 -1.99 -1.76
CA VAL A 26 -2.83 -3.24 -2.53
C VAL A 26 -1.78 -3.18 -3.64
N THR A 27 -1.65 -2.04 -4.32
CA THR A 27 -0.65 -1.87 -5.37
C THR A 27 0.77 -1.93 -4.81
N LEU A 28 1.04 -1.30 -3.67
CA LEU A 28 2.34 -1.37 -2.98
C LEU A 28 2.69 -2.82 -2.62
N LEU A 29 1.75 -3.56 -2.02
CA LEU A 29 1.96 -4.97 -1.65
C LEU A 29 2.24 -5.86 -2.87
N VAL A 30 1.51 -5.64 -3.97
CA VAL A 30 1.72 -6.39 -5.23
C VAL A 30 3.09 -6.06 -5.84
N LEU A 31 3.51 -4.79 -5.85
CA LEU A 31 4.82 -4.40 -6.37
C LEU A 31 5.96 -5.02 -5.55
N CYS A 32 5.83 -5.02 -4.23
CA CYS A 32 6.76 -5.70 -3.32
C CYS A 32 6.85 -7.19 -3.64
N HIS A 33 5.70 -7.87 -3.71
CA HIS A 33 5.65 -9.30 -4.01
C HIS A 33 6.25 -9.66 -5.37
N ILE A 34 5.98 -8.87 -6.42
CA ILE A 34 6.57 -9.12 -7.74
C ILE A 34 8.09 -8.91 -7.70
N ALA A 35 8.58 -7.88 -7.01
CA ALA A 35 10.01 -7.65 -6.85
C ALA A 35 10.70 -8.83 -6.15
N GLU A 36 10.11 -9.36 -5.08
CA GLU A 36 10.61 -10.55 -4.36
C GLU A 36 10.65 -11.80 -5.25
N VAL A 37 9.59 -12.06 -6.01
CA VAL A 37 9.48 -13.27 -6.84
C VAL A 37 10.41 -13.21 -8.06
N THR A 38 10.60 -12.02 -8.65
CA THR A 38 11.32 -11.87 -9.92
C THR A 38 12.76 -11.38 -9.77
N GLY A 39 13.09 -10.72 -8.67
CA GLY A 39 14.36 -10.01 -8.50
C GLY A 39 14.55 -8.82 -9.46
N ASP A 40 13.47 -8.32 -10.07
CA ASP A 40 13.52 -7.24 -11.05
C ASP A 40 13.34 -5.87 -10.39
N ASP A 41 14.45 -5.13 -10.30
CA ASP A 41 14.53 -3.80 -9.67
C ASP A 41 13.53 -2.78 -10.24
N ARG A 42 13.00 -2.99 -11.45
CA ARG A 42 11.99 -2.09 -12.02
C ARG A 42 10.70 -2.08 -11.18
N PHE A 43 10.40 -3.13 -10.42
CA PHE A 43 9.25 -3.15 -9.51
C PHE A 43 9.56 -2.48 -8.18
N VAL A 44 10.81 -2.59 -7.69
CA VAL A 44 11.31 -1.82 -6.55
C VAL A 44 11.23 -0.32 -6.82
N ASP A 45 11.69 0.12 -7.99
CA ASP A 45 11.59 1.52 -8.41
C ASP A 45 10.13 2.02 -8.45
N ARG A 46 9.21 1.19 -8.94
CA ARG A 46 7.78 1.53 -8.98
C ARG A 46 7.16 1.60 -7.60
N TYR A 47 7.56 0.69 -6.71
CA TYR A 47 7.13 0.68 -5.31
C TYR A 47 7.50 2.01 -4.65
N HIS A 48 8.77 2.42 -4.74
CA HIS A 48 9.23 3.68 -4.14
C HIS A 48 8.54 4.91 -4.74
N ARG A 49 8.34 4.96 -6.06
CA ARG A 49 7.60 6.08 -6.69
C ARG A 49 6.15 6.18 -6.21
N LEU A 50 5.48 5.04 -6.03
CA LEU A 50 4.12 5.03 -5.51
C LEU A 50 4.09 5.43 -4.03
N LEU A 51 5.08 4.99 -3.25
CA LEU A 51 5.20 5.36 -1.84
C LEU A 51 5.46 6.86 -1.67
N ASP A 52 6.34 7.44 -2.49
CA ASP A 52 6.60 8.88 -2.53
C ASP A 52 5.34 9.68 -2.85
N TYR A 53 4.54 9.20 -3.82
CA TYR A 53 3.24 9.78 -4.15
C TYR A 53 2.25 9.67 -2.97
N ALA A 54 2.16 8.49 -2.33
CA ALA A 54 1.25 8.22 -1.23
C ALA A 54 1.56 9.07 0.01
N SER A 55 2.86 9.32 0.29
CA SER A 55 3.33 10.12 1.44
C SER A 55 2.80 11.56 1.45
N GLN A 56 2.42 12.08 0.28
CA GLN A 56 1.93 13.46 0.11
C GLN A 56 0.40 13.58 0.24
N ARG A 57 -0.31 12.47 0.49
CA ARG A 57 -1.77 12.44 0.56
C ARG A 57 -2.29 12.56 2.00
N PRO A 58 -3.52 13.05 2.20
CA PRO A 58 -4.17 13.07 3.52
C PRO A 58 -4.22 11.69 4.20
N GLU A 59 -4.31 10.62 3.40
CA GLU A 59 -4.39 9.24 3.85
C GLU A 59 -3.01 8.59 4.12
N SER A 60 -1.91 9.35 4.10
CA SER A 60 -0.54 8.82 4.20
C SER A 60 -0.30 7.99 5.47
N ALA A 61 -0.84 8.41 6.61
CA ALA A 61 -0.71 7.67 7.87
C ALA A 61 -1.42 6.31 7.83
N GLU A 62 -2.62 6.27 7.23
CA GLU A 62 -3.40 5.04 7.03
C GLU A 62 -2.67 4.08 6.08
N ILE A 63 -2.13 4.61 4.97
CA ILE A 63 -1.37 3.82 4.00
C ILE A 63 -0.09 3.27 4.63
N SER A 64 0.62 4.07 5.43
CA SER A 64 1.85 3.66 6.10
C SER A 64 1.59 2.55 7.13
N ALA A 65 0.51 2.64 7.90
CA ALA A 65 0.15 1.61 8.88
C ALA A 65 -0.21 0.28 8.18
N ALA A 66 -0.83 0.34 7.00
CA ALA A 66 -1.26 -0.84 6.28
C ALA A 66 -0.13 -1.63 5.57
N ILE A 67 1.06 -1.02 5.42
CA ILE A 67 2.22 -1.63 4.73
C ILE A 67 3.42 -1.89 5.64
N ASP A 68 3.34 -1.52 6.92
CA ASP A 68 4.31 -1.89 7.96
C ASP A 68 4.42 -3.41 8.10
#